data_AF-A0A1H7CC74-F1
#
_entry.id   AF-A0A1H7CC74-F1
#
_cell.length_a   1.000
_cell.length_b   1.000
_cell.length_c   1.000
_cell.angle_alpha   90.00
_cell.angle_beta   90.00
_cell.angle_gamma   90.00
#
_symmetry.space_group_name_H-M   'P 1'
#
loop_
_entity.id
_entity.type
_entity.pdbx_description
1 polymer ?
#
loop_
_entity_poly.entity_id
_entity_poly.type
_entity_poly.pdbx_seq_one_letter_code
_entity_poly.pdbx_strand_id
1 'polypeptide(L)'
;MVFGSRTCPVTESAGPILRTLHAEFAGQVRFVLVNTREAHPGDVLTQPQSEQDKWAHAQELRAHHDFTFEVAVDDIDGQLHRAMTPKPNSAYLISSSGIIVYRAHWANDELGLRSALTQAAAGHQPARRASKGMIGPLLRAVGHLPGVVAFAGGKVERDVWLAAPPLAVLGRLSRLFGRLPADQRGTAATALLLLAVDAPLPDMACTVRQR
;
A
#
# COMPACT_ATOMS: atom_id res chain seq x y z
N MET A 1 12.37 9.09 3.09
CA MET A 1 12.72 7.66 2.88
C MET A 1 11.47 6.83 3.00
N VAL A 2 11.21 5.98 2.02
CA VAL A 2 10.04 5.10 1.95
C VAL A 2 10.53 3.67 1.82
N PHE A 3 9.86 2.72 2.46
CA PHE A 3 10.09 1.29 2.21
C PHE A 3 8.96 0.77 1.32
N GLY A 4 9.27 -0.11 0.38
CA GLY A 4 8.27 -0.66 -0.54
C GLY A 4 8.71 -1.99 -1.16
N SER A 5 7.75 -2.76 -1.65
CA SER A 5 7.97 -3.91 -2.53
C SER A 5 6.83 -4.05 -3.54
N ARG A 6 7.12 -4.68 -4.68
CA ARG A 6 6.21 -4.75 -5.84
C ARG A 6 4.97 -5.60 -5.55
N THR A 7 5.10 -6.59 -4.67
CA THR A 7 4.01 -7.46 -4.25
C THR A 7 3.18 -6.90 -3.10
N CYS A 8 3.41 -5.68 -2.64
CA CYS A 8 2.68 -5.08 -1.52
C CYS A 8 1.53 -4.18 -2.01
N PRO A 9 0.25 -4.50 -1.72
CA PRO A 9 -0.88 -3.66 -2.15
C PRO A 9 -0.83 -2.23 -1.61
N VAL A 10 -0.20 -2.02 -0.45
CA VAL A 10 -0.03 -0.68 0.10
C VAL A 10 1.02 0.11 -0.68
N THR A 11 2.13 -0.53 -1.07
CA THR A 11 3.15 0.11 -1.94
C THR A 11 2.55 0.46 -3.29
N GLU A 12 1.75 -0.45 -3.87
CA GLU A 12 1.04 -0.19 -5.13
C GLU A 12 0.15 1.05 -5.03
N SER A 13 -0.65 1.14 -3.97
CA SER A 13 -1.49 2.31 -3.72
C SER A 13 -0.72 3.58 -3.35
N ALA A 14 0.53 3.45 -2.90
CA ALA A 14 1.40 4.59 -2.59
C ALA A 14 2.04 5.18 -3.85
N GLY A 15 2.25 4.39 -4.92
CA GLY A 15 2.95 4.83 -6.13
C GLY A 15 2.49 6.19 -6.69
N PRO A 16 1.19 6.36 -7.02
CA PRO A 16 0.66 7.64 -7.49
C PRO A 16 0.83 8.78 -6.48
N ILE A 17 0.65 8.51 -5.19
CA ILE A 17 0.81 9.50 -4.11
C ILE A 17 2.26 9.97 -4.04
N LEU A 18 3.22 9.04 -4.06
CA LEU A 18 4.65 9.34 -3.98
C LEU A 18 5.13 10.12 -5.20
N ARG A 19 4.61 9.84 -6.39
CA ARG A 19 4.91 10.66 -7.59
C ARG A 19 4.42 12.08 -7.44
N THR A 20 3.17 12.27 -6.99
CA THR A 20 2.59 13.60 -6.76
C THR A 20 3.37 14.38 -5.72
N LEU A 21 3.67 13.75 -4.57
CA LEU A 21 4.45 14.39 -3.51
C LEU A 21 5.88 14.71 -3.98
N HIS A 22 6.52 13.80 -4.74
CA HIS A 22 7.83 14.10 -5.29
C HIS A 22 7.78 15.30 -6.25
N ALA A 23 6.80 15.38 -7.15
CA ALA A 23 6.67 16.49 -8.09
C ALA A 23 6.51 17.85 -7.37
N GLU A 24 5.79 17.87 -6.25
CA GLU A 24 5.53 19.08 -5.47
C GLU A 24 6.72 19.51 -4.58
N PHE A 25 7.42 18.55 -3.99
CA PHE A 25 8.48 18.80 -3.01
C PHE A 25 9.89 18.58 -3.59
N ALA A 26 10.02 18.28 -4.88
CA ALA A 26 11.29 18.19 -5.57
C ALA A 26 12.10 19.48 -5.39
N GLY A 27 13.41 19.33 -5.15
CA GLY A 27 14.31 20.44 -4.85
C GLY A 27 14.31 20.91 -3.39
N GLN A 28 13.30 20.54 -2.58
CA GLN A 28 13.24 20.87 -1.15
C GLN A 28 13.48 19.63 -0.28
N VAL A 29 12.96 18.48 -0.72
CA VAL A 29 13.07 17.20 -0.01
C VAL A 29 13.58 16.12 -0.97
N ARG A 30 14.60 15.36 -0.56
CA ARG A 30 15.07 14.20 -1.30
C ARG A 30 14.16 13.00 -1.04
N PHE A 31 13.65 12.41 -2.12
CA PHE A 31 12.88 11.17 -2.07
C PHE A 31 13.78 9.98 -2.38
N VAL A 32 13.67 8.95 -1.53
CA VAL A 32 14.33 7.66 -1.72
C VAL A 32 13.31 6.60 -1.33
N LEU A 33 12.99 5.70 -2.25
CA LEU A 33 12.29 4.46 -1.95
C LEU A 33 13.31 3.33 -1.85
N VAL A 34 13.29 2.60 -0.75
CA VAL A 34 14.14 1.43 -0.52
C VAL A 34 13.31 0.20 -0.87
N ASN A 35 13.71 -0.50 -1.93
CA ASN A 35 13.12 -1.78 -2.30
C ASN A 35 13.46 -2.83 -1.23
N THR A 36 12.43 -3.32 -0.56
CA THR A 36 12.52 -4.30 0.54
C THR A 36 12.27 -5.72 0.06
N ARG A 37 12.21 -6.69 0.97
CA ARG A 37 11.70 -8.01 0.63
C ARG A 37 10.29 -7.93 0.05
N GLU A 38 9.96 -8.85 -0.85
CA GLU A 38 8.59 -8.99 -1.33
C GLU A 38 7.65 -9.27 -0.14
N ALA A 39 6.61 -8.46 0.00
CA ALA A 39 5.63 -8.59 1.07
C ALA A 39 4.82 -9.88 0.91
N HIS A 40 4.46 -10.17 -0.35
CA HIS A 40 3.70 -11.34 -0.73
C HIS A 40 4.39 -12.01 -1.94
N PRO A 41 5.50 -12.75 -1.72
CA PRO A 41 6.23 -13.38 -2.82
C PRO A 41 5.35 -14.40 -3.52
N GLY A 42 5.01 -14.09 -4.78
CA GLY A 42 4.09 -14.85 -5.59
C GLY A 42 4.75 -16.01 -6.33
N ASP A 43 4.06 -16.47 -7.36
CA ASP A 43 4.54 -17.48 -8.31
C ASP A 43 5.41 -16.85 -9.42
N VAL A 44 5.13 -15.59 -9.77
CA VAL A 44 5.84 -14.84 -10.82
C VAL A 44 7.01 -14.04 -10.24
N LEU A 45 6.75 -13.26 -9.20
CA LEU A 45 7.77 -12.48 -8.49
C LEU A 45 8.00 -13.10 -7.10
N THR A 46 8.99 -13.99 -7.00
CA THR A 46 9.36 -14.70 -5.77
C THR A 46 10.23 -13.83 -4.86
N GLN A 47 10.70 -14.33 -3.71
CA GLN A 47 11.77 -13.59 -3.01
C GLN A 47 13.07 -13.65 -3.83
N PRO A 48 13.83 -12.55 -3.92
CA PRO A 48 15.17 -12.56 -4.49
C PRO A 48 16.05 -13.64 -3.85
N GLN A 49 16.82 -14.38 -4.66
CA GLN A 49 17.76 -15.40 -4.20
C GLN A 49 19.24 -14.98 -4.36
N SER A 50 19.47 -13.86 -5.05
CA SER A 50 20.76 -13.24 -5.24
C SER A 50 20.68 -11.72 -5.16
N GLU A 51 21.83 -11.05 -5.03
CA GLU A 51 21.91 -9.59 -5.16
C GLU A 51 21.43 -9.13 -6.54
N GLN A 52 21.74 -9.88 -7.61
CA GLN A 52 21.30 -9.54 -8.96
C GLN A 52 19.77 -9.56 -9.09
N ASP A 53 19.10 -10.57 -8.54
CA ASP A 53 17.64 -10.61 -8.48
C ASP A 53 17.10 -9.40 -7.69
N LYS A 54 17.77 -9.07 -6.59
CA LYS A 54 17.38 -7.97 -5.70
C LYS A 54 17.46 -6.62 -6.41
N TRP A 55 18.48 -6.42 -7.24
CA TRP A 55 18.60 -5.28 -8.15
C TRP A 55 17.51 -5.28 -9.23
N ALA A 56 17.23 -6.43 -9.85
CA ALA A 56 16.17 -6.54 -10.86
C ALA A 56 14.78 -6.19 -10.28
N HIS A 57 14.50 -6.61 -9.05
CA HIS A 57 13.26 -6.24 -8.33
C HIS A 57 13.14 -4.74 -8.09
N ALA A 58 14.23 -4.08 -7.73
CA ALA A 58 14.22 -2.63 -7.54
C ALA A 58 14.01 -1.89 -8.87
N GLN A 59 14.59 -2.38 -9.97
CA GLN A 59 14.37 -1.85 -11.31
C GLN A 59 12.92 -2.04 -11.77
N GLU A 60 12.35 -3.23 -11.59
CA GLU A 60 10.94 -3.53 -11.85
C GLU A 60 10.03 -2.60 -11.05
N LEU A 61 10.28 -2.44 -9.74
CA LEU A 61 9.49 -1.56 -8.89
C LEU A 61 9.57 -0.09 -9.34
N ARG A 62 10.76 0.36 -9.75
CA ARG A 62 10.97 1.72 -10.28
C ARG A 62 10.21 1.93 -11.59
N ALA A 63 10.34 0.98 -12.52
CA ALA A 63 9.74 1.05 -13.85
C ALA A 63 8.21 0.97 -13.77
N HIS A 64 7.67 0.00 -13.02
CA HIS A 64 6.22 -0.18 -12.85
C HIS A 64 5.51 1.06 -12.31
N HIS A 65 6.16 1.81 -11.41
CA HIS A 65 5.58 3.01 -10.84
C HIS A 65 6.01 4.31 -11.51
N ASP A 66 6.83 4.27 -12.57
CA ASP A 66 7.41 5.45 -13.21
C ASP A 66 8.08 6.40 -12.20
N PHE A 67 8.82 5.87 -11.24
CA PHE A 67 9.50 6.69 -10.25
C PHE A 67 10.70 7.43 -10.87
N THR A 68 10.63 8.76 -10.84
CA THR A 68 11.70 9.67 -11.29
C THR A 68 12.70 10.03 -10.20
N PHE A 69 12.45 9.58 -8.95
CA PHE A 69 13.37 9.69 -7.82
C PHE A 69 14.10 8.36 -7.57
N GLU A 70 15.02 8.39 -6.60
CA GLU A 70 15.87 7.24 -6.29
C GLU A 70 15.09 6.03 -5.76
N VAL A 71 15.35 4.88 -6.36
CA VAL A 71 14.95 3.57 -5.83
C VAL A 71 16.22 2.83 -5.39
N ALA A 72 16.49 2.86 -4.09
CA ALA A 72 17.59 2.17 -3.46
C ALA A 72 17.25 0.70 -3.21
N VAL A 73 18.27 -0.11 -2.98
CA VAL A 73 18.17 -1.57 -2.80
C VAL A 73 18.53 -1.89 -1.35
N ASP A 74 17.60 -2.48 -0.59
CA ASP A 74 17.93 -3.13 0.69
C ASP A 74 18.71 -4.44 0.42
N ASP A 75 19.39 -5.00 1.41
CA ASP A 75 20.02 -6.30 1.22
C ASP A 75 18.96 -7.41 1.00
N ILE A 76 19.41 -8.59 0.55
CA ILE A 76 18.53 -9.73 0.22
C ILE A 76 17.69 -10.17 1.43
N ASP A 77 18.30 -10.09 2.61
CA ASP A 77 17.61 -10.37 3.84
C ASP A 77 16.70 -9.19 4.14
N GLY A 78 17.06 -7.95 3.86
CA GLY A 78 16.36 -6.74 4.20
C GLY A 78 16.59 -6.34 5.65
N GLN A 79 17.86 -6.28 6.07
CA GLN A 79 18.21 -5.87 7.42
C GLN A 79 17.78 -4.44 7.72
N LEU A 80 17.89 -3.52 6.75
CA LEU A 80 17.55 -2.11 6.97
C LEU A 80 16.07 -1.93 7.26
N HIS A 81 15.19 -2.45 6.39
CA HIS A 81 13.76 -2.24 6.61
C HIS A 81 13.33 -2.86 7.94
N ARG A 82 13.80 -4.07 8.27
CA ARG A 82 13.47 -4.70 9.56
C ARG A 82 13.94 -3.91 10.78
N ALA A 83 15.11 -3.28 10.72
CA ALA A 83 15.60 -2.41 11.80
C ALA A 83 14.74 -1.16 11.98
N MET A 84 14.14 -0.65 10.90
CA MET A 84 13.29 0.54 10.92
C MET A 84 11.84 0.21 11.28
N THR A 85 11.28 -0.84 10.69
CA THR A 85 9.97 -1.42 10.97
C THR A 85 9.79 -2.80 10.30
N PRO A 86 9.11 -3.75 10.96
CA PRO A 86 8.81 -5.04 10.32
C PRO A 86 7.86 -4.93 9.11
N LYS A 87 7.25 -3.78 8.80
CA LYS A 87 6.32 -3.61 7.68
C LYS A 87 7.00 -3.05 6.43
N PRO A 88 6.84 -3.67 5.24
CA PRO A 88 7.62 -3.35 4.04
C PRO A 88 7.16 -2.09 3.28
N ASN A 89 6.37 -1.21 3.90
CA ASN A 89 5.60 -0.17 3.21
C ASN A 89 5.45 1.14 4.01
N SER A 90 6.35 1.41 4.93
CA SER A 90 6.35 2.60 5.80
C SER A 90 7.07 3.78 5.16
N ALA A 91 6.90 4.98 5.74
CA ALA A 91 7.64 6.15 5.29
C ALA A 91 8.17 6.98 6.47
N TYR A 92 9.31 7.62 6.26
CA TYR A 92 10.05 8.40 7.24
C TYR A 92 10.52 9.71 6.63
N LEU A 93 10.30 10.80 7.35
CA LEU A 93 10.98 12.07 7.09
C LEU A 93 12.18 12.16 8.04
N ILE A 94 13.35 12.35 7.45
CA ILE A 94 14.62 12.41 8.16
C ILE A 94 15.20 13.80 7.92
N SER A 95 15.60 14.50 8.98
CA SER A 95 16.27 15.79 8.89
C SER A 95 17.67 15.64 8.26
N SER A 96 18.26 16.75 7.82
CA SER A 96 19.66 16.78 7.37
C SER A 96 20.66 16.33 8.45
N SER A 97 20.28 16.39 9.73
CA SER A 97 21.05 15.87 10.87
C SER A 97 20.84 14.37 11.15
N GLY A 98 20.08 13.65 10.32
CA GLY A 98 19.85 12.21 10.48
C GLY A 98 18.76 11.85 11.48
N ILE A 99 17.97 12.82 11.96
CA ILE A 99 16.91 12.58 12.96
C ILE A 99 15.59 12.31 12.25
N ILE A 100 14.90 11.24 12.63
CA ILE A 100 13.54 10.96 12.17
C ILE A 100 12.58 11.97 12.82
N VAL A 101 12.05 12.90 12.02
CA VAL A 101 11.11 13.93 12.47
C VAL A 101 9.64 13.57 12.21
N TYR A 102 9.39 12.60 11.33
CA TYR A 102 8.05 12.07 11.07
C TYR A 102 8.08 10.61 10.64
N ARG A 103 7.06 9.83 11.05
CA ARG A 103 6.85 8.42 10.69
C ARG A 103 5.43 8.18 10.19
N ALA A 104 5.26 7.69 8.97
CA ALA A 104 4.00 7.14 8.51
C ALA A 104 4.03 5.61 8.64
N HIS A 105 2.98 5.05 9.25
CA HIS A 105 2.83 3.59 9.33
C HIS A 105 2.78 2.97 7.92
N TRP A 106 2.10 3.67 7.00
CA TRP A 106 1.96 3.28 5.61
C TRP A 106 2.24 4.47 4.68
N ALA A 107 2.99 4.21 3.62
CA ALA A 107 3.43 5.22 2.65
C ALA A 107 2.31 5.78 1.77
N ASN A 108 1.10 5.22 1.83
CA ASN A 108 -0.09 5.72 1.15
C ASN A 108 -1.00 6.59 2.04
N ASP A 109 -0.53 6.99 3.23
CA ASP A 109 -1.17 8.05 4.03
C ASP A 109 -0.76 9.44 3.50
N GLU A 110 -1.37 9.82 2.38
CA GLU A 110 -1.09 11.09 1.70
C GLU A 110 -1.26 12.30 2.61
N LEU A 111 -2.33 12.36 3.41
CA LEU A 111 -2.66 13.54 4.21
C LEU A 111 -1.59 13.77 5.28
N GLY A 112 -1.19 12.70 5.97
CA GLY A 112 -0.11 12.73 6.94
C GLY A 112 1.23 13.11 6.32
N LEU A 113 1.59 12.49 5.18
CA LEU A 113 2.84 12.75 4.49
C LEU A 113 2.92 14.18 3.95
N ARG A 114 1.89 14.65 3.25
CA ARG A 114 1.80 16.01 2.71
C ARG A 114 1.94 17.04 3.82
N SER A 115 1.21 16.89 4.92
CA SER A 115 1.31 17.80 6.07
C SER A 115 2.72 17.86 6.67
N ALA A 116 3.39 16.71 6.79
CA ALA A 116 4.77 16.67 7.30
C ALA A 116 5.77 17.31 6.33
N LEU A 117 5.63 17.03 5.02
CA LEU A 117 6.47 17.59 3.97
C LEU A 117 6.29 19.10 3.85
N THR A 118 5.07 19.63 3.88
CA THR A 118 4.80 21.08 3.85
C THR A 118 5.47 21.80 5.01
N GLN A 119 5.38 21.26 6.23
CA GLN A 119 6.02 21.88 7.39
C GLN A 119 7.55 21.87 7.28
N ALA A 120 8.13 20.73 6.88
CA ALA A 120 9.57 20.61 6.72
C ALA A 120 10.11 21.49 5.59
N ALA A 121 9.40 21.58 4.47
CA ALA A 121 9.70 22.48 3.35
C ALA A 121 9.71 23.95 3.79
N ALA A 122 8.81 24.33 4.70
CA ALA A 122 8.78 25.65 5.31
C ALA A 122 9.80 25.85 6.45
N GLY A 123 10.72 24.89 6.70
CA GLY A 123 11.71 24.96 7.77
C GLY A 123 11.19 24.65 9.18
N HIS A 124 9.94 24.20 9.30
CA HIS A 124 9.32 23.85 10.58
C HIS A 124 9.43 22.35 10.87
N GLN A 125 9.48 21.98 12.16
CA GLN A 125 9.29 20.59 12.53
C GLN A 125 7.82 20.18 12.35
N PRO A 126 7.53 18.97 11.85
CA PRO A 126 6.16 18.46 11.79
C PRO A 126 5.50 18.46 13.17
N ALA A 127 4.36 19.14 13.30
CA ALA A 127 3.61 19.22 14.56
C ALA A 127 3.20 17.85 15.12
N ARG A 128 3.01 16.86 14.24
CA ARG A 128 2.84 15.46 14.62
C ARG A 128 4.06 14.69 14.15
N ARG A 129 4.57 13.80 15.01
CA ARG A 129 5.70 12.92 14.70
C ARG A 129 5.31 11.60 14.03
N ALA A 130 4.01 11.29 13.97
CA ALA A 130 3.53 10.08 13.34
C ALA A 130 2.15 10.21 12.70
N SER A 131 1.91 9.41 11.66
CA SER A 131 0.58 9.18 11.09
C SER A 131 -0.34 8.48 12.09
N LYS A 132 -1.63 8.83 12.04
CA LYS A 132 -2.72 8.10 12.72
C LYS A 132 -3.76 7.53 11.72
N GLY A 133 -3.61 7.81 10.43
CA GLY A 133 -4.56 7.41 9.41
C GLY A 133 -4.41 5.94 9.08
N MET A 134 -5.45 5.14 9.31
CA MET A 134 -5.44 3.70 8.98
C MET A 134 -6.53 3.33 7.97
N ILE A 135 -7.77 3.80 8.17
CA ILE A 135 -8.91 3.36 7.35
C ILE A 135 -8.72 3.73 5.87
N GLY A 136 -8.44 5.01 5.57
CA GLY A 136 -8.24 5.47 4.19
C GLY A 136 -7.12 4.71 3.46
N PRO A 137 -5.90 4.68 4.01
CA PRO A 137 -4.82 3.83 3.52
C PRO A 137 -5.19 2.37 3.26
N LEU A 138 -5.93 1.73 4.18
CA LEU A 138 -6.35 0.34 4.03
C LEU A 138 -7.32 0.17 2.86
N LEU A 139 -8.33 1.03 2.76
CA LEU A 139 -9.32 0.98 1.67
C LEU A 139 -8.67 1.20 0.30
N ARG A 140 -7.67 2.09 0.19
CA ARG A 140 -6.90 2.24 -1.05
C ARG A 140 -6.16 0.94 -1.38
N ALA A 141 -5.41 0.38 -0.44
CA ALA A 141 -4.64 -0.83 -0.64
C ALA A 141 -5.51 -2.02 -1.09
N VAL A 142 -6.72 -2.16 -0.54
CA VAL A 142 -7.69 -3.18 -0.95
C VAL A 142 -8.02 -3.10 -2.44
N GLY A 143 -8.18 -1.90 -2.99
CA GLY A 143 -8.51 -1.72 -4.40
C GLY A 143 -7.38 -2.08 -5.38
N HIS A 144 -6.13 -2.12 -4.89
CA HIS A 144 -4.95 -2.54 -5.66
C HIS A 144 -4.66 -4.04 -5.54
N LEU A 145 -5.21 -4.71 -4.54
CA LEU A 145 -4.98 -6.14 -4.29
C LEU A 145 -5.25 -7.04 -5.52
N PRO A 146 -6.33 -6.84 -6.33
CA PRO A 146 -6.53 -7.63 -7.54
C PRO A 146 -5.40 -7.49 -8.57
N GLY A 147 -4.80 -6.29 -8.70
CA GLY A 147 -3.68 -6.04 -9.60
C GLY A 147 -2.42 -6.76 -9.15
N VAL A 148 -2.14 -6.77 -7.84
CA VAL A 148 -1.04 -7.54 -7.25
C VAL A 148 -1.21 -9.03 -7.51
N VAL A 149 -2.41 -9.58 -7.26
CA VAL A 149 -2.70 -11.01 -7.52
C VAL A 149 -2.55 -11.35 -9.01
N ALA A 150 -3.05 -10.49 -9.89
CA ALA A 150 -2.93 -10.69 -11.33
C ALA A 150 -1.47 -10.69 -11.81
N PHE A 151 -0.62 -9.86 -11.20
CA PHE A 151 0.80 -9.78 -11.51
C PHE A 151 1.61 -10.93 -10.89
N ALA A 152 1.44 -11.16 -9.59
CA ALA A 152 2.31 -12.04 -8.82
C ALA A 152 1.82 -13.50 -8.75
N GLY A 153 0.57 -13.79 -9.08
CA GLY A 153 0.01 -15.14 -9.15
C GLY A 153 -0.83 -15.56 -7.93
N GLY A 154 -1.37 -16.78 -8.01
CA GLY A 154 -2.36 -17.32 -7.06
C GLY A 154 -1.80 -17.58 -5.66
N LYS A 155 -0.49 -17.72 -5.50
CA LYS A 155 0.14 -17.78 -4.17
C LYS A 155 -0.12 -16.52 -3.34
N VAL A 156 -0.14 -15.33 -3.96
CA VAL A 156 -0.47 -14.09 -3.25
C VAL A 156 -1.92 -14.08 -2.77
N GLU A 157 -2.85 -14.54 -3.62
CA GLU A 157 -4.25 -14.66 -3.22
C GLU A 157 -4.40 -15.58 -2.00
N ARG A 158 -3.74 -16.75 -2.01
CA ARG A 158 -3.76 -17.69 -0.88
C ARG A 158 -3.18 -17.07 0.40
N ASP A 159 -2.04 -16.38 0.29
CA ASP A 159 -1.40 -15.74 1.45
C ASP A 159 -2.31 -14.69 2.09
N VAL A 160 -2.97 -13.86 1.28
CA VAL A 160 -3.91 -12.84 1.77
C VAL A 160 -5.16 -13.46 2.38
N TRP A 161 -5.68 -14.56 1.81
CA TRP A 161 -6.79 -15.31 2.43
C TRP A 161 -6.42 -15.89 3.79
N LEU A 162 -5.20 -16.38 3.98
CA LEU A 162 -4.74 -16.93 5.25
C LEU A 162 -4.45 -15.84 6.28
N ALA A 163 -3.81 -14.74 5.87
CA ALA A 163 -3.38 -13.68 6.78
C ALA A 163 -4.50 -12.69 7.13
N ALA A 164 -5.40 -12.40 6.19
CA ALA A 164 -6.44 -11.39 6.34
C ALA A 164 -7.71 -11.71 5.52
N PRO A 165 -8.50 -12.74 5.89
CA PRO A 165 -9.71 -13.12 5.17
C PRO A 165 -10.69 -11.97 4.90
N PRO A 166 -10.97 -11.03 5.84
CA PRO A 166 -11.84 -9.90 5.56
C PRO A 166 -11.33 -9.01 4.42
N LEU A 167 -10.01 -8.80 4.32
CA LEU A 167 -9.41 -8.04 3.22
C LEU A 167 -9.45 -8.81 1.91
N ALA A 168 -9.32 -10.14 1.95
CA ALA A 168 -9.45 -10.99 0.77
C ALA A 168 -10.88 -10.91 0.17
N VAL A 169 -11.91 -10.93 1.01
CA VAL A 169 -13.31 -10.72 0.60
C VAL A 169 -13.48 -9.35 -0.05
N LEU A 170 -13.03 -8.27 0.61
CA LEU A 170 -13.13 -6.92 0.06
C LEU A 170 -12.35 -6.77 -1.25
N GLY A 171 -11.16 -7.38 -1.36
CA GLY A 171 -10.37 -7.42 -2.58
C GLY A 171 -11.12 -8.09 -3.73
N ARG A 172 -11.82 -9.20 -3.46
CA ARG A 172 -12.65 -9.89 -4.46
C ARG A 172 -13.86 -9.04 -4.88
N LEU A 173 -14.55 -8.43 -3.93
CA LEU A 173 -15.68 -7.52 -4.20
C LEU A 173 -15.24 -6.29 -4.98
N SER A 174 -14.03 -5.77 -4.74
CA SER A 174 -13.48 -4.60 -5.43
C SER A 174 -13.39 -4.78 -6.95
N ARG A 175 -13.33 -6.04 -7.45
CA ARG A 175 -13.32 -6.37 -8.89
C ARG A 175 -14.62 -5.99 -9.59
N LEU A 176 -15.74 -5.93 -8.87
CA LEU A 176 -17.04 -5.47 -9.41
C LEU A 176 -16.99 -3.99 -9.83
N PHE A 177 -16.06 -3.23 -9.26
CA PHE A 177 -15.90 -1.80 -9.48
C PHE A 177 -14.78 -1.47 -10.47
N GLY A 178 -14.54 -2.32 -11.46
CA GLY A 178 -13.44 -2.16 -12.44
C GLY A 178 -13.44 -0.83 -13.20
N ARG A 179 -14.60 -0.15 -13.32
CA ARG A 179 -14.72 1.18 -13.93
C ARG A 179 -14.22 2.32 -13.04
N LEU A 180 -14.08 2.09 -11.73
CA LEU A 180 -13.52 3.07 -10.81
C LEU A 180 -11.99 3.00 -10.79
N PRO A 181 -11.30 4.12 -10.48
CA PRO A 181 -9.88 4.10 -10.14
C PRO A 181 -9.60 3.12 -9.00
N ALA A 182 -8.47 2.42 -9.03
CA ALA A 182 -8.12 1.39 -8.04
C ALA A 182 -8.25 1.91 -6.59
N ASP A 183 -7.81 3.14 -6.32
CA ASP A 183 -7.88 3.77 -4.99
C ASP A 183 -9.30 3.91 -4.42
N GLN A 184 -10.34 3.86 -5.27
CA GLN A 184 -11.74 4.02 -4.87
C GLN A 184 -12.48 2.68 -4.76
N ARG A 185 -11.92 1.60 -5.33
CA ARG A 185 -12.60 0.29 -5.41
C ARG A 185 -12.79 -0.36 -4.04
N GLY A 186 -11.84 -0.17 -3.11
CA GLY A 186 -11.98 -0.70 -1.76
C GLY A 186 -13.12 -0.02 -0.98
N THR A 187 -13.23 1.31 -1.08
CA THR A 187 -14.36 2.06 -0.50
C THR A 187 -15.71 1.59 -1.07
N ALA A 188 -15.80 1.42 -2.38
CA ALA A 188 -17.01 0.94 -3.03
C ALA A 188 -17.38 -0.50 -2.60
N ALA A 189 -16.38 -1.38 -2.49
CA ALA A 189 -16.56 -2.75 -1.99
C ALA A 189 -17.05 -2.78 -0.54
N THR A 190 -16.50 -1.94 0.34
CA THR A 190 -16.95 -1.81 1.72
C THR A 190 -18.37 -1.27 1.80
N ALA A 191 -18.71 -0.25 1.02
CA ALA A 191 -20.07 0.31 0.97
C ALA A 191 -21.10 -0.75 0.54
N LEU A 192 -20.77 -1.55 -0.49
CA LEU A 192 -21.62 -2.66 -0.93
C LEU A 192 -21.81 -3.71 0.17
N LEU A 193 -20.73 -4.07 0.88
CA LEU A 193 -20.80 -5.04 1.96
C LEU A 193 -21.68 -4.55 3.12
N LEU A 194 -21.56 -3.29 3.51
CA LEU A 194 -22.38 -2.69 4.57
C LEU A 194 -23.87 -2.68 4.18
N LEU A 195 -24.19 -2.26 2.94
CA LEU A 195 -25.56 -2.28 2.43
C LEU A 195 -26.16 -3.70 2.38
N ALA A 196 -25.35 -4.72 2.10
CA ALA A 196 -25.80 -6.11 2.07
C ALA A 196 -26.05 -6.69 3.47
N VAL A 197 -25.29 -6.24 4.48
CA VAL A 197 -25.47 -6.67 5.88
C VAL A 197 -26.67 -5.97 6.53
N ASP A 198 -26.92 -4.71 6.17
CA ASP A 198 -28.07 -3.93 6.67
C ASP A 198 -29.37 -4.19 5.89
N ALA A 199 -29.35 -5.04 4.85
CA ALA A 199 -30.54 -5.40 4.10
C ALA A 199 -31.47 -6.29 4.96
N PRO A 200 -32.73 -5.90 5.18
CA PRO A 200 -33.69 -6.76 5.88
C PRO A 200 -33.85 -8.06 5.09
N LEU A 201 -33.79 -9.21 5.79
CA LEU A 201 -34.07 -10.51 5.18
C LEU A 201 -35.49 -10.44 4.55
N PRO A 202 -35.67 -10.89 3.30
CA PRO A 202 -36.99 -10.95 2.72
C PRO A 202 -37.85 -11.89 3.57
N ASP A 203 -38.98 -11.39 4.08
CA ASP A 203 -39.98 -12.19 4.77
C ASP A 203 -40.39 -13.34 3.85
N MET A 204 -39.86 -14.53 4.10
CA MET A 204 -40.37 -15.76 3.53
C MET A 204 -41.68 -16.09 4.23
N ALA A 205 -42.74 -15.35 3.88
CA ALA A 205 -44.10 -15.68 4.24
C ALA A 205 -44.45 -17.02 3.60
N CYS A 206 -44.29 -18.07 4.39
CA CYS A 206 -44.70 -19.43 4.09
C CYS A 206 -46.21 -19.41 3.81
N THR A 207 -46.57 -19.40 2.52
CA THR A 207 -47.97 -19.47 2.10
C THR A 207 -48.43 -20.91 2.28
N VAL A 208 -48.84 -21.26 3.49
CA VAL A 208 -49.60 -22.49 3.74
C VAL A 208 -50.93 -22.33 3.00
N ARG A 209 -51.03 -22.94 1.82
CA ARG A 209 -52.32 -23.20 1.16
C ARG A 209 -53.13 -24.11 2.08
N GLN A 210 -54.07 -23.53 2.82
CA GLN A 210 -55.18 -24.30 3.36
C GLN A 210 -56.07 -24.72 2.18
N ARG A 211 -56.26 -26.04 2.04
CA ARG A 211 -57.26 -26.64 1.17
C ARG A 211 -58.61 -26.63 1.86
#